data_AF-R5NP14-F1
#
_entry.id   AF-R5NP14-F1
#
_cell.length_a   1.000
_cell.length_b   1.000
_cell.length_c   1.000
_cell.angle_alpha   90.00
_cell.angle_beta   90.00
_cell.angle_gamma   90.00
#
_symmetry.space_group_name_H-M   'P 1'
#
loop_
_entity.id
_entity.type
_entity.pdbx_description
1 polymer ?
#
loop_
_entity_poly.entity_id
_entity_poly.type
_entity_poly.pdbx_seq_one_letter_code
_entity_poly.pdbx_strand_id
1 'polypeptide(L)'
;MDIAVFGTYAMYNREQIDKLISIYFPEGCTRERRINIYCYVAIYAMLTSNWCEYKRHLGINFGEYSLMQYRYAKEFYDIAKAEMRS
;
A
#
# COMPACT_ATOMS: atom_id res chain seq x y z
N MET A 1 0.61 10.90 0.98
CA MET A 1 -0.04 10.05 2.00
C MET A 1 -1.44 9.63 1.52
N ASP A 2 -2.25 10.56 1.02
CA ASP A 2 -3.61 10.29 0.52
C ASP A 2 -3.70 9.26 -0.61
N ILE A 3 -2.77 9.28 -1.58
CA ILE A 3 -2.67 8.28 -2.65
C ILE A 3 -2.52 6.86 -2.08
N ALA A 4 -1.70 6.70 -1.04
CA ALA A 4 -1.43 5.41 -0.42
C ALA A 4 -2.63 4.92 0.39
N VAL A 5 -3.27 5.83 1.14
CA VAL A 5 -4.47 5.52 1.92
C VAL A 5 -5.62 5.13 1.00
N PHE A 6 -5.94 5.95 -0.01
CA PHE A 6 -7.00 5.66 -0.98
C PHE A 6 -6.73 4.37 -1.75
N GLY A 7 -5.50 4.22 -2.26
CA GLY A 7 -5.08 3.03 -2.99
C GLY A 7 -5.19 1.74 -2.18
N THR A 8 -4.80 1.78 -0.89
CA THR A 8 -4.88 0.61 -0.01
C THR A 8 -6.32 0.28 0.39
N TYR A 9 -7.17 1.28 0.67
CA TYR A 9 -8.59 1.05 0.95
C TYR A 9 -9.31 0.40 -0.24
N ALA A 10 -8.98 0.82 -1.46
CA ALA A 10 -9.54 0.27 -2.68
C ALA A 10 -8.80 -0.98 -3.19
N MET A 11 -7.75 -1.44 -2.49
CA MET A 11 -6.89 -2.57 -2.87
C MET A 11 -6.37 -2.46 -4.32
N TYR A 12 -5.96 -1.26 -4.72
CA TYR A 12 -5.47 -1.00 -6.08
C TYR A 12 -4.19 -1.75 -6.37
N ASN A 13 -4.13 -2.41 -7.53
CA ASN A 13 -2.89 -3.01 -8.02
C ASN A 13 -1.87 -1.92 -8.43
N ARG A 14 -0.66 -2.33 -8.78
CA ARG A 14 0.41 -1.42 -9.21
C ARG A 14 -0.03 -0.46 -10.32
N GLU A 15 -0.67 -0.95 -11.37
CA GLU A 15 -1.09 -0.16 -12.54
C GLU A 15 -2.11 0.92 -12.15
N GLN A 16 -3.05 0.56 -11.27
CA GLN A 16 -4.05 1.49 -10.74
C GLN A 16 -3.42 2.55 -9.84
N ILE A 17 -2.45 2.17 -9.00
CA ILE A 17 -1.65 3.12 -8.21
C ILE A 17 -0.85 4.05 -9.14
N ASP A 18 -0.23 3.52 -10.20
CA ASP A 18 0.51 4.34 -11.16
C ASP A 18 -0.37 5.34 -11.88
N LYS A 19 -1.58 4.92 -12.29
CA LYS A 19 -2.58 5.81 -12.85
C LYS A 19 -3.02 6.89 -11.85
N LEU A 20 -3.24 6.51 -10.59
CA LEU A 20 -3.59 7.45 -9.53
C LEU A 20 -2.47 8.47 -9.29
N ILE A 21 -1.21 8.04 -9.29
CA ILE A 21 -0.03 8.92 -9.21
C ILE A 21 -0.03 9.90 -10.39
N SER A 22 -0.28 9.42 -11.61
CA SER A 22 -0.34 10.30 -12.79
C SER A 22 -1.48 11.33 -12.74
N ILE A 23 -2.62 10.98 -12.13
CA ILE A 23 -3.73 11.92 -11.91
C ILE A 23 -3.35 13.00 -10.88
N TYR A 24 -2.68 12.60 -9.79
CA TYR A 24 -2.25 13.52 -8.73
C TYR A 24 -1.06 14.40 -9.11
N PHE A 25 -0.24 13.96 -10.07
CA PHE A 25 0.96 14.66 -10.54
C PHE A 25 0.91 14.80 -12.07
N PRO A 26 0.04 15.67 -12.60
CA PRO A 26 -0.11 15.85 -14.05
C PRO A 26 1.16 16.38 -14.72
N GLU A 27 1.99 17.14 -14.00
CA GLU A 27 3.32 17.60 -14.44
C GLU A 27 4.40 16.51 -14.41
N GLY A 28 4.06 15.33 -13.90
CA GLY A 28 4.95 14.19 -13.76
C GLY A 28 5.36 13.90 -12.31
N CYS A 29 5.72 12.64 -12.06
CA CYS A 29 6.19 12.18 -10.77
C CYS A 29 7.60 11.61 -10.91
N THR A 30 8.54 12.14 -10.12
CA THR A 30 9.92 11.63 -10.12
C THR A 30 9.94 10.18 -9.68
N ARG A 31 10.97 9.44 -10.13
CA ARG A 31 11.15 8.04 -9.75
C ARG A 31 11.23 7.88 -8.23
N GLU A 32 11.99 8.71 -7.53
CA GLU A 32 12.09 8.63 -6.06
C GLU A 32 10.74 8.87 -5.38
N ARG A 33 9.96 9.84 -5.86
CA ARG A 33 8.63 10.13 -5.29
C ARG A 33 7.66 8.97 -5.53
N ARG A 34 7.70 8.33 -6.69
CA ARG A 34 6.91 7.12 -7.00
C ARG A 34 7.27 5.96 -6.08
N ILE A 35 8.57 5.69 -5.92
CA ILE A 35 9.07 4.66 -5.00
C ILE A 35 8.61 4.93 -3.57
N ASN A 36 8.71 6.18 -3.10
CA ASN A 36 8.24 6.57 -1.78
C ASN A 36 6.73 6.31 -1.61
N ILE A 37 5.92 6.55 -2.66
CA ILE A 37 4.49 6.25 -2.63
C ILE A 37 4.25 4.73 -2.48
N TYR A 38 4.98 3.88 -3.21
CA TYR A 38 4.90 2.42 -3.03
C TYR A 38 5.28 1.99 -1.60
N CYS A 39 6.33 2.59 -1.03
CA CYS A 39 6.70 2.37 0.37
C CYS A 39 5.56 2.75 1.31
N TYR A 40 4.90 3.89 1.10
CA TYR A 40 3.76 4.31 1.93
C TYR A 40 2.55 3.38 1.80
N VAL A 41 2.28 2.82 0.61
CA VAL A 41 1.24 1.79 0.41
C VAL A 41 1.57 0.56 1.26
N ALA A 42 2.81 0.06 1.16
CA ALA A 42 3.26 -1.10 1.94
C ALA A 42 3.17 -0.87 3.46
N ILE A 43 3.63 0.29 3.94
CA ILE A 43 3.59 0.67 5.36
C ILE A 43 2.15 0.75 5.87
N TYR A 44 1.26 1.39 5.11
CA TYR A 44 -0.13 1.56 5.52
C TYR A 44 -0.90 0.24 5.55
N ALA A 45 -0.68 -0.63 4.57
CA ALA A 45 -1.25 -1.97 4.53
C ALA A 45 -0.75 -2.83 5.72
N MET A 46 0.55 -2.76 6.03
CA MET A 46 1.13 -3.46 7.18
C MET A 46 0.55 -2.95 8.51
N LEU A 47 0.40 -1.62 8.66
CA LEU A 47 -0.21 -1.03 9.84
C LEU A 47 -1.66 -1.50 10.01
N THR A 48 -2.41 -1.57 8.91
CA THR A 48 -3.80 -2.05 8.92
C THR A 48 -3.89 -3.53 9.33
N SER A 49 -3.00 -4.38 8.81
CA SER A 49 -2.92 -5.80 9.22
C SER A 49 -2.60 -5.94 10.72
N ASN A 50 -1.62 -5.18 11.23
CA ASN A 50 -1.29 -5.17 12.66
C ASN A 50 -2.45 -4.67 13.53
N TRP A 51 -3.18 -3.65 13.07
CA TRP A 51 -4.37 -3.16 13.76
C TRP A 51 -5.46 -4.23 13.82
N CYS A 52 -5.68 -4.98 12.74
CA CYS A 52 -6.61 -6.11 12.74
C CYS A 52 -6.19 -7.21 13.73
N GLU A 53 -4.90 -7.53 13.81
CA GLU A 53 -4.41 -8.53 14.76
C GLU A 53 -4.58 -8.06 16.21
N TYR A 54 -4.28 -6.79 16.50
CA TYR A 54 -4.57 -6.19 17.80
C TYR A 54 -6.05 -6.29 18.16
N LYS A 55 -6.95 -5.96 17.22
CA LYS A 55 -8.40 -6.08 17.44
C LYS A 55 -8.87 -7.53 17.62
N ARG A 56 -8.21 -8.48 16.96
CA ARG A 56 -8.46 -9.92 17.16
C ARG A 56 -8.17 -10.35 18.58
N HIS A 57 -7.09 -9.86 19.19
CA HIS A 57 -6.80 -10.10 20.61
C HIS A 57 -7.86 -9.52 21.56
N LEU A 58 -8.61 -8.50 21.13
CA LEU A 58 -9.75 -7.94 21.85
C LEU A 58 -11.09 -8.64 21.54
N GLY A 59 -11.08 -9.75 20.79
CA GLY A 59 -12.27 -10.52 20.43
C GLY A 59 -13.00 -10.03 19.16
N ILE A 60 -12.49 -9.01 18.46
CA ILE A 60 -13.08 -8.50 17.21
C ILE A 60 -12.37 -9.15 16.02
N ASN A 61 -13.10 -9.96 15.24
CA ASN A 61 -12.51 -10.72 14.13
C ASN A 61 -12.87 -10.10 12.77
N PHE A 62 -11.84 -9.79 11.97
CA PHE A 62 -11.96 -9.28 10.60
C PHE A 62 -11.75 -10.37 9.53
N GLY A 63 -11.61 -11.64 9.94
CA GLY A 63 -11.45 -12.77 9.04
C GLY A 63 -10.22 -12.64 8.14
N GLU A 64 -10.42 -12.89 6.83
CA GLU A 64 -9.34 -12.89 5.83
C GLU A 64 -8.75 -11.50 5.53
N TYR A 65 -9.42 -10.43 5.95
CA TYR A 65 -8.99 -9.06 5.67
C TYR A 65 -7.58 -8.76 6.19
N SER A 66 -7.23 -9.23 7.40
CA SER A 66 -5.89 -9.05 7.96
C SER A 66 -4.80 -9.69 7.07
N LEU A 67 -5.09 -10.90 6.57
CA LEU A 67 -4.17 -11.64 5.71
C LEU A 67 -4.05 -11.00 4.32
N MET A 68 -5.16 -10.48 3.78
CA MET A 68 -5.15 -9.74 2.52
C MET A 68 -4.28 -8.48 2.63
N GLN A 69 -4.43 -7.70 3.71
CA GLN A 69 -3.61 -6.50 3.96
C GLN A 69 -2.12 -6.85 4.12
N TYR A 70 -1.80 -7.96 4.79
CA TYR A 70 -0.42 -8.44 4.90
C TYR A 70 0.18 -8.83 3.53
N ARG A 71 -0.56 -9.57 2.70
CA ARG A 71 -0.12 -9.95 1.35
C ARG A 71 0.09 -8.72 0.47
N TYR A 72 -0.85 -7.78 0.53
CA TYR A 72 -0.77 -6.52 -0.20
C TYR A 72 0.42 -5.66 0.24
N ALA A 73 0.71 -5.59 1.54
CA ALA A 73 1.90 -4.93 2.06
C ALA A 73 3.19 -5.53 1.50
N LYS A 74 3.26 -6.87 1.45
CA LYS A 74 4.41 -7.58 0.90
C LYS A 74 4.60 -7.32 -0.60
N GLU A 75 3.50 -7.32 -1.36
CA GLU A 75 3.53 -7.03 -2.80
C GLU A 75 4.13 -5.65 -3.08
N PHE A 76 3.63 -4.60 -2.41
CA PHE A 76 4.13 -3.24 -2.61
C PHE A 76 5.55 -3.04 -2.07
N TYR A 77 5.95 -3.77 -1.03
CA TYR A 77 7.35 -3.83 -0.59
C TYR A 77 8.24 -4.42 -1.70
N ASP A 78 7.85 -5.53 -2.31
CA ASP A 78 8.62 -6.19 -3.37
C ASP A 78 8.72 -5.28 -4.61
N ILE A 79 7.64 -4.58 -4.98
CA ILE A 79 7.63 -3.57 -6.04
C ILE A 79 8.61 -2.43 -5.70
N ALA A 80 8.49 -1.81 -4.52
CA ALA A 80 9.35 -0.71 -4.12
C ALA A 80 10.84 -1.13 -4.13
N LYS A 81 11.14 -2.32 -3.62
CA LYS A 81 12.49 -2.88 -3.59
C LYS A 81 13.05 -3.15 -4.98
N ALA A 82 12.25 -3.67 -5.91
CA ALA A 82 12.65 -3.86 -7.29
C ALA A 82 12.93 -2.50 -7.96
N GLU A 83 12.07 -1.52 -7.75
CA GLU A 83 12.20 -0.17 -8.29
C GLU A 83 13.34 0.63 -7.66
N MET A 84 13.86 0.28 -6.49
CA MET A 84 15.08 0.87 -5.93
C MET A 84 16.36 0.29 -6.55
N ARG A 85 16.27 -0.91 -7.15
CA ARG A 85 17.41 -1.63 -7.72
C ARG A 85 17.58 -1.43 -9.23
N SER A 86 16.57 -0.86 -9.90
CA SER A 86 16.55 -0.58 -11.34
C SER A 86 17.38 0.63 -11.76
#